data_AF-A0A2S8FZE0-F1
#
_entry.id   AF-A0A2S8FZE0-F1
#
_cell.length_a   1.000
_cell.length_b   1.000
_cell.length_c   1.000
_cell.angle_alpha   90.00
_cell.angle_beta   90.00
_cell.angle_gamma   90.00
#
_symmetry.space_group_name_H-M   'P 1'
#
loop_
_entity.id
_entity.type
_entity.pdbx_description
1 polymer ?
#
loop_
_entity_poly.entity_id
_entity_poly.type
_entity_poly.pdbx_seq_one_letter_code
_entity_poly.pdbx_strand_id
1 'polypeptide(L)'
;MLANFANPTCLLMGVGVIVSVSILAASAYLPLWRGASSFPLGTTTPNSSTLANEAIVPGESLVFRYGIGSGLTGFDTLEVCGNGDARFQFCERCFEQPREAKFQLPSESVADLCQRLRDMEFADMPDAYHANVHDGTQIILTLQVNSQMKRVYLNNHFPASVKSLIAYIDQQLLVTVQSELNQSQPIDRADIIDLSAADTEVELVGR
;
A
#
# COMPACT_ATOMS: atom_id res chain seq x y z
N MET A 1 54.93 -52.04 -29.74
CA MET A 1 54.21 -50.76 -29.92
C MET A 1 52.72 -51.04 -29.78
N LEU A 2 52.15 -50.88 -28.60
CA LEU A 2 50.71 -50.99 -28.36
C LEU A 2 50.29 -49.76 -27.55
N ALA A 3 49.32 -49.03 -28.10
CA ALA A 3 48.84 -47.75 -27.63
C ALA A 3 47.87 -47.93 -26.44
N ASN A 4 48.10 -47.19 -25.36
CA ASN A 4 47.16 -47.02 -24.26
C ASN A 4 46.32 -45.77 -24.50
N PHE A 5 45.03 -45.95 -24.76
CA PHE A 5 44.03 -44.88 -24.73
C PHE A 5 43.30 -44.94 -23.38
N ALA A 6 43.47 -43.90 -22.56
CA ALA A 6 42.69 -43.70 -21.34
C ALA A 6 41.49 -42.80 -21.66
N ASN A 7 40.28 -43.30 -21.38
CA ASN A 7 39.03 -42.58 -21.48
C ASN A 7 38.63 -42.10 -20.07
N PRO A 8 38.41 -40.80 -19.81
CA PRO A 8 37.85 -40.36 -18.54
C PRO A 8 36.32 -40.37 -18.60
N THR A 9 35.75 -41.23 -17.77
CA THR A 9 34.31 -41.34 -17.51
C THR A 9 33.79 -40.02 -16.92
N CYS A 10 32.97 -39.33 -17.70
CA CYS A 10 32.31 -38.08 -17.31
C CYS A 10 31.11 -38.41 -16.41
N LEU A 11 31.24 -38.15 -15.10
CA LEU A 11 30.19 -38.36 -14.11
C LEU A 11 29.27 -37.11 -14.07
N LEU A 12 28.19 -37.12 -14.85
CA LEU A 12 27.13 -36.11 -14.81
C LEU A 12 26.28 -36.34 -13.55
N MET A 13 26.57 -35.60 -12.47
CA MET A 13 25.64 -35.46 -11.35
C MET A 13 24.51 -34.51 -11.78
N GLY A 14 23.38 -35.09 -12.17
CA GLY A 14 22.14 -34.37 -12.42
C GLY A 14 21.54 -33.86 -11.10
N VAL A 15 21.68 -32.56 -10.83
CA VAL A 15 20.94 -31.88 -9.78
C VAL A 15 19.52 -31.63 -10.31
N GLY A 16 18.60 -32.52 -9.96
CA GLY A 16 17.17 -32.31 -10.19
C GLY A 16 16.66 -31.23 -9.24
N VAL A 17 16.53 -30.00 -9.74
CA VAL A 17 15.86 -28.92 -9.02
C VAL A 17 14.36 -29.17 -9.12
N ILE A 18 13.78 -29.74 -8.06
CA ILE A 18 12.34 -29.80 -7.89
C ILE A 18 11.89 -28.41 -7.43
N VAL A 19 11.46 -27.58 -8.37
CA VAL A 19 10.72 -26.35 -8.04
C VAL A 19 9.31 -26.77 -7.67
N SER A 20 9.10 -27.07 -6.39
CA SER A 20 7.76 -27.30 -5.83
C SER A 20 7.02 -25.96 -5.77
N VAL A 21 6.23 -25.68 -6.81
CA VAL A 21 5.28 -24.57 -6.86
C VAL A 21 4.09 -24.95 -5.97
N SER A 22 4.23 -24.72 -4.66
CA SER A 22 3.11 -24.83 -3.72
C SER A 22 2.26 -23.56 -3.80
N ILE A 23 1.33 -23.52 -4.75
CA ILE A 23 0.22 -22.55 -4.72
C ILE A 23 -0.77 -23.03 -3.67
N LEU A 24 -0.47 -22.74 -2.40
CA LEU A 24 -1.36 -22.98 -1.28
C LEU A 24 -2.45 -21.90 -1.26
N ALA A 25 -3.68 -22.34 -1.08
CA ALA A 25 -4.90 -21.54 -1.04
C ALA A 25 -4.84 -20.45 0.06
N ALA A 26 -4.27 -19.30 -0.26
CA ALA A 26 -4.27 -18.08 0.56
C ALA A 26 -5.36 -17.10 0.11
N SER A 27 -6.46 -17.58 -0.49
CA SER A 27 -7.44 -16.75 -1.20
C SER A 27 -8.67 -16.35 -0.40
N ALA A 28 -8.72 -16.59 0.92
CA ALA A 28 -9.98 -16.44 1.68
C ALA A 28 -10.17 -15.09 2.39
N TYR A 29 -9.12 -14.26 2.52
CA TYR A 29 -9.17 -13.07 3.39
C TYR A 29 -8.89 -11.73 2.71
N LEU A 30 -8.71 -11.69 1.39
CA LEU A 30 -8.58 -10.40 0.72
C LEU A 30 -9.99 -9.87 0.41
N PRO A 31 -10.43 -8.79 1.07
CA PRO A 31 -11.79 -8.29 0.92
C PRO A 31 -12.14 -8.04 -0.55
N LEU A 32 -13.36 -8.44 -0.94
CA LEU A 32 -13.96 -8.34 -2.28
C LEU A 32 -14.06 -6.92 -2.88
N TRP A 33 -13.52 -5.89 -2.22
CA TRP A 33 -13.49 -4.49 -2.68
C TRP A 33 -12.48 -4.20 -3.79
N ARG A 34 -11.69 -5.21 -4.24
CA ARG A 34 -10.58 -5.10 -5.22
C ARG A 34 -10.97 -4.79 -6.68
N GLY A 35 -12.15 -4.20 -6.86
CA GLY A 35 -12.66 -3.71 -8.14
C GLY A 35 -13.52 -2.47 -7.91
N ALA A 36 -13.07 -1.52 -7.08
CA ALA A 36 -13.79 -0.29 -6.82
C ALA A 36 -14.19 0.35 -8.16
N SER A 37 -15.48 0.25 -8.48
CA SER A 37 -16.06 0.82 -9.68
C SER A 37 -15.81 2.32 -9.60
N SER A 38 -15.07 2.86 -10.57
CA SER A 38 -14.90 4.30 -10.65
C SER A 38 -16.11 4.89 -11.34
N PHE A 39 -16.75 5.83 -10.69
CA PHE A 39 -17.80 6.64 -11.28
C PHE A 39 -17.20 7.80 -12.07
N PRO A 40 -17.97 8.43 -12.99
CA PRO A 40 -17.53 9.64 -13.66
C PRO A 40 -17.13 10.73 -12.67
N LEU A 41 -16.05 11.45 -12.98
CA LEU A 41 -15.58 12.56 -12.17
C LEU A 41 -16.63 13.68 -12.16
N GLY A 42 -17.01 14.15 -10.97
CA GLY A 42 -17.85 15.32 -10.78
C GLY A 42 -17.01 16.58 -10.59
N THR A 43 -16.19 16.61 -9.54
CA THR A 43 -15.35 17.76 -9.18
C THR A 43 -14.00 17.32 -8.61
N THR A 44 -13.05 18.26 -8.59
CA THR A 44 -11.73 18.10 -7.95
C THR A 44 -11.43 19.26 -7.01
N THR A 45 -10.73 19.00 -5.91
CA THR A 45 -10.15 20.05 -5.07
C THR A 45 -8.73 20.36 -5.55
N PRO A 46 -8.38 21.62 -5.85
CA PRO A 46 -7.04 21.99 -6.31
C PRO A 46 -5.94 21.51 -5.36
N ASN A 47 -4.76 21.25 -5.90
CA ASN A 47 -3.58 20.89 -5.11
C ASN A 47 -3.14 22.07 -4.23
N SER A 48 -3.03 21.86 -2.92
CA SER A 48 -2.52 22.85 -1.95
C SER A 48 -1.12 22.52 -1.39
N SER A 49 -0.57 21.36 -1.73
CA SER A 49 0.73 20.92 -1.20
C SER A 49 1.89 21.63 -1.88
N THR A 50 2.98 21.78 -1.12
CA THR A 50 4.28 22.28 -1.62
C THR A 50 5.32 21.16 -1.75
N LEU A 51 4.92 19.90 -1.54
CA LEU A 51 5.79 18.74 -1.75
C LEU A 51 6.16 18.68 -3.23
N ALA A 52 7.45 18.56 -3.52
CA ALA A 52 7.93 18.34 -4.88
C ALA A 52 7.98 16.83 -5.19
N ASN A 53 7.66 16.44 -6.42
CA ASN A 53 7.59 15.02 -6.79
C ASN A 53 8.95 14.31 -6.66
N GLU A 54 10.04 15.00 -6.98
CA GLU A 54 11.41 14.52 -6.80
C GLU A 54 11.83 14.33 -5.34
N ALA A 55 11.14 14.96 -4.39
CA ALA A 55 11.41 14.80 -2.96
C ALA A 55 10.88 13.47 -2.41
N ILE A 56 9.99 12.78 -3.13
CA ILE A 56 9.45 11.48 -2.73
C ILE A 56 10.56 10.45 -2.87
N VAL A 57 11.36 10.20 -1.85
CA VAL A 57 12.46 9.21 -1.85
C VAL A 57 12.43 8.36 -0.59
N PRO A 58 12.91 7.10 -0.62
CA PRO A 58 13.06 6.30 0.60
C PRO A 58 13.97 7.01 1.61
N GLY A 59 13.58 7.02 2.88
CA GLY A 59 14.36 7.64 3.94
C GLY A 59 13.60 7.66 5.27
N GLU A 60 14.29 7.94 6.37
CA GLU A 60 13.71 7.88 7.73
C GLU A 60 12.52 8.83 7.93
N SER A 61 12.43 9.91 7.16
CA SER A 61 11.34 10.88 7.22
C SER A 61 10.09 10.49 6.41
N LEU A 62 10.17 9.40 5.64
CA LEU A 62 9.07 8.95 4.78
C LEU A 62 8.03 8.17 5.59
N VAL A 63 6.78 8.59 5.50
CA VAL A 63 5.61 7.85 5.97
C VAL A 63 4.53 7.91 4.91
N PHE A 64 4.17 6.75 4.35
CA PHE A 64 3.06 6.58 3.43
C PHE A 64 1.88 5.92 4.15
N ARG A 65 0.67 6.45 3.94
CA ARG A 65 -0.58 5.85 4.44
C ARG A 65 -1.55 5.67 3.29
N TYR A 66 -2.18 4.50 3.26
CA TYR A 66 -3.25 4.14 2.34
C TYR A 66 -4.44 3.64 3.15
N GLY A 67 -5.55 4.36 3.10
CA GLY A 67 -6.83 3.95 3.67
C GLY A 67 -7.84 3.61 2.57
N ILE A 68 -8.58 2.52 2.73
CA ILE A 68 -9.71 2.17 1.87
C ILE A 68 -10.92 1.75 2.70
N GLY A 69 -12.09 2.27 2.37
CA GLY A 69 -13.31 1.97 3.12
C GLY A 69 -14.44 2.94 2.86
N SER A 70 -15.19 3.25 3.90
CA SER A 70 -16.26 4.27 3.87
C SER A 70 -16.30 5.01 5.21
N GLY A 71 -16.72 6.27 5.20
CA GLY A 71 -16.90 7.03 6.44
C GLY A 71 -17.90 6.40 7.42
N LEU A 72 -18.78 5.50 6.98
CA LEU A 72 -19.73 4.78 7.84
C LEU A 72 -19.12 3.54 8.51
N THR A 73 -18.15 2.89 7.85
CA THR A 73 -17.60 1.60 8.30
C THR A 73 -16.17 1.68 8.80
N GLY A 74 -15.50 2.81 8.61
CA GLY A 74 -14.07 2.94 8.84
C GLY A 74 -13.24 2.54 7.61
N PHE A 75 -11.92 2.58 7.78
CA PHE A 75 -10.94 2.36 6.72
C PHE A 75 -9.94 1.27 7.13
N ASP A 76 -9.79 0.26 6.27
CA ASP A 76 -8.61 -0.59 6.33
C ASP A 76 -7.40 0.27 5.95
N THR A 77 -6.37 0.26 6.77
CA THR A 77 -5.28 1.23 6.68
C THR A 77 -3.93 0.54 6.66
N LEU A 78 -3.18 0.76 5.58
CA LEU A 78 -1.76 0.44 5.48
C LEU A 78 -0.93 1.68 5.83
N GLU A 79 0.04 1.55 6.72
CA GLU A 79 1.09 2.53 6.96
C GLU A 79 2.46 1.89 6.64
N VAL A 80 3.30 2.61 5.91
CA VAL A 80 4.66 2.20 5.54
C VAL A 80 5.63 3.34 5.87
N CYS A 81 6.59 3.06 6.75
CA CYS A 81 7.71 3.94 7.06
C CYS A 81 8.87 3.70 6.08
N GLY A 82 9.72 4.70 5.88
CA GLY A 82 10.82 4.60 4.91
C GLY A 82 11.96 3.67 5.31
N ASN A 83 12.01 3.22 6.57
CA ASN A 83 12.88 2.13 7.01
C ASN A 83 12.28 0.73 6.73
N GLY A 84 11.07 0.66 6.16
CA GLY A 84 10.34 -0.56 5.86
C GLY A 84 9.44 -1.07 6.98
N ASP A 85 9.45 -0.46 8.17
CA ASP A 85 8.45 -0.77 9.19
C ASP A 85 7.07 -0.49 8.62
N ALA A 86 6.17 -1.47 8.73
CA ALA A 86 4.84 -1.34 8.20
C ALA A 86 3.80 -1.97 9.11
N ARG A 87 2.59 -1.45 9.04
CA ARG A 87 1.43 -2.02 9.73
C ARG A 87 0.19 -1.92 8.86
N PHE A 88 -0.66 -2.92 9.00
CA PHE A 88 -1.96 -2.97 8.36
C PHE A 88 -3.03 -3.13 9.44
N GLN A 89 -3.95 -2.16 9.50
CA GLN A 89 -5.07 -2.17 10.42
C GLN A 89 -6.34 -2.54 9.67
N PHE A 90 -7.01 -3.59 10.16
CA PHE A 90 -8.32 -4.01 9.70
C PHE A 90 -9.37 -3.25 10.52
N CYS A 91 -10.04 -2.30 9.89
CA CYS A 91 -11.25 -1.71 10.46
C CYS A 91 -12.42 -2.57 9.98
N GLU A 92 -12.60 -3.71 10.64
CA GLU A 92 -13.79 -4.52 10.42
C GLU A 92 -15.04 -3.71 10.81
N ARG A 93 -16.16 -4.02 10.13
CA ARG A 93 -17.45 -3.32 10.24
C ARG A 93 -17.84 -3.12 11.71
N CYS A 94 -18.70 -2.14 11.99
CA CYS A 94 -19.11 -1.50 13.26
C CYS A 94 -19.25 -2.34 14.56
N PHE A 95 -19.07 -3.66 14.53
CA PHE A 95 -19.29 -4.60 15.64
C PHE A 95 -18.12 -5.56 15.91
N GLU A 96 -17.04 -5.55 15.12
CA GLU A 96 -15.84 -6.36 15.38
C GLU A 96 -14.72 -5.54 16.02
N GLN A 97 -13.84 -6.20 16.77
CA GLN A 97 -12.69 -5.55 17.37
C GLN A 97 -11.66 -5.29 16.27
N PRO A 98 -11.15 -4.04 16.10
CA PRO A 98 -10.13 -3.75 15.12
C PRO A 98 -8.89 -4.62 15.35
N ARG A 99 -8.22 -4.99 14.26
CA ARG A 99 -7.01 -5.83 14.32
C ARG A 99 -5.85 -5.16 13.60
N GLU A 100 -4.63 -5.45 14.03
CA GLU A 100 -3.41 -4.94 13.42
C GLU A 100 -2.43 -6.08 13.14
N ALA A 101 -1.83 -6.04 11.96
CA ALA A 101 -0.65 -6.81 11.64
C ALA A 101 0.54 -5.85 11.49
N LYS A 102 1.67 -6.19 12.11
CA LYS A 102 2.95 -5.49 11.92
C LYS A 102 3.91 -6.38 11.16
N PHE A 103 4.66 -5.81 10.24
CA PHE A 103 5.60 -6.53 9.40
C PHE A 103 6.72 -5.62 8.91
N GLN A 104 7.77 -6.22 8.38
CA GLN A 104 8.90 -5.53 7.79
C GLN A 104 8.85 -5.69 6.27
N LEU A 105 8.84 -4.59 5.54
CA LEU A 105 9.00 -4.60 4.09
C LEU A 105 10.50 -4.58 3.71
N PRO A 106 10.89 -5.30 2.66
CA PRO A 106 12.19 -5.14 2.03
C PRO A 106 12.41 -3.69 1.56
N SER A 107 13.66 -3.21 1.60
CA SER A 107 14.00 -1.85 1.13
C SER A 107 13.67 -1.64 -0.35
N GLU A 108 13.75 -2.70 -1.18
CA GLU A 108 13.31 -2.68 -2.58
C GLU A 108 11.81 -2.38 -2.72
N SER A 109 10.96 -2.95 -1.87
CA SER A 109 9.51 -2.69 -1.88
C SER A 109 9.16 -1.24 -1.53
N VAL A 110 9.92 -0.65 -0.60
CA VAL A 110 9.78 0.78 -0.25
C VAL A 110 10.27 1.68 -1.39
N ALA A 111 11.39 1.32 -2.03
CA ALA A 111 11.89 2.04 -3.20
C ALA A 111 10.90 2.00 -4.38
N ASP A 112 10.32 0.84 -4.65
CA ASP A 112 9.30 0.65 -5.68
C ASP A 112 8.02 1.43 -5.37
N LEU A 113 7.58 1.46 -4.10
CA LEU A 113 6.47 2.29 -3.66
C LEU A 113 6.74 3.78 -3.95
N CYS A 114 7.92 4.28 -3.57
CA CYS A 114 8.32 5.67 -3.84
C CYS A 114 8.37 5.96 -5.34
N GLN A 115 8.93 5.06 -6.14
CA GLN A 115 8.98 5.21 -7.60
C GLN A 115 7.58 5.29 -8.19
N ARG A 116 6.64 4.44 -7.77
CA ARG A 116 5.26 4.47 -8.26
C ARG A 116 4.55 5.76 -7.88
N LEU A 117 4.78 6.28 -6.68
CA LEU A 117 4.25 7.59 -6.25
C LEU A 117 4.81 8.73 -7.12
N ARG A 118 6.08 8.66 -7.52
CA ARG A 118 6.66 9.62 -8.48
C ARG A 118 6.07 9.48 -9.88
N ASP A 119 5.95 8.24 -10.38
CA ASP A 119 5.45 7.96 -11.73
C ASP A 119 3.98 8.40 -11.92
N MET A 120 3.20 8.44 -10.85
CA MET A 120 1.83 8.95 -10.86
C MET A 120 1.72 10.46 -10.60
N GLU A 121 2.85 11.16 -10.47
CA GLU A 121 2.93 12.59 -10.14
C GLU A 121 2.15 12.90 -8.84
N PHE A 122 2.30 12.06 -7.81
CA PHE A 122 1.49 12.13 -6.59
C PHE A 122 1.50 13.52 -5.93
N ALA A 123 2.67 14.17 -5.93
CA ALA A 123 2.86 15.53 -5.43
C ALA A 123 1.97 16.57 -6.14
N ASP A 124 1.75 16.40 -7.45
CA ASP A 124 1.05 17.35 -8.32
C ASP A 124 -0.47 17.08 -8.40
N MET A 125 -0.92 15.91 -7.93
CA MET A 125 -2.33 15.55 -7.96
C MET A 125 -3.23 16.55 -7.22
N PRO A 126 -4.48 16.80 -7.68
CA PRO A 126 -5.55 17.36 -6.88
C PRO A 126 -5.64 16.75 -5.46
N ASP A 127 -5.97 17.58 -4.48
CA ASP A 127 -6.15 17.14 -3.09
C ASP A 127 -7.38 16.24 -2.93
N ALA A 128 -8.37 16.38 -3.81
CA ALA A 128 -9.52 15.49 -3.81
C ALA A 128 -10.13 15.25 -5.19
N TYR A 129 -10.77 14.09 -5.34
CA TYR A 129 -11.59 13.69 -6.48
C TYR A 129 -12.96 13.25 -5.97
N HIS A 130 -14.02 13.85 -6.49
CA HIS A 130 -15.39 13.55 -6.09
C HIS A 130 -16.22 13.11 -7.30
N ALA A 131 -16.83 11.94 -7.21
CA ALA A 131 -17.96 11.57 -8.06
C ALA A 131 -19.28 12.05 -7.44
N ASN A 132 -20.30 12.23 -8.28
CA ASN A 132 -21.65 12.62 -7.85
C ASN A 132 -22.48 11.39 -7.42
N VAL A 133 -22.03 10.67 -6.39
CA VAL A 133 -22.72 9.51 -5.82
C VAL A 133 -22.83 9.63 -4.30
N HIS A 134 -23.95 9.17 -3.75
CA HIS A 134 -24.30 9.37 -2.34
C HIS A 134 -23.53 8.46 -1.38
N ASP A 135 -23.16 7.26 -1.81
CA ASP A 135 -22.44 6.29 -0.98
C ASP A 135 -21.58 5.39 -1.87
N GLY A 136 -20.46 4.95 -1.32
CA GLY A 136 -19.57 4.00 -1.95
C GLY A 136 -18.16 4.06 -1.38
N THR A 137 -17.20 3.59 -2.17
CA THR A 137 -15.82 3.44 -1.72
C THR A 137 -15.12 4.79 -1.65
N GLN A 138 -14.36 4.96 -0.57
CA GLN A 138 -13.49 6.09 -0.32
C GLN A 138 -12.06 5.57 -0.17
N ILE A 139 -11.11 6.28 -0.79
CA ILE A 139 -9.68 6.01 -0.65
C ILE A 139 -8.99 7.27 -0.17
N ILE A 140 -8.08 7.11 0.78
CA ILE A 140 -7.26 8.18 1.33
C ILE A 140 -5.81 7.79 1.13
N LEU A 141 -5.05 8.65 0.44
CA LEU A 141 -3.60 8.53 0.32
C LEU A 141 -2.96 9.69 1.05
N THR A 142 -2.03 9.41 1.96
CA THR A 142 -1.22 10.42 2.62
C THR A 142 0.25 10.06 2.46
N LEU A 143 1.08 11.05 2.13
CA LEU A 143 2.52 10.93 2.09
C LEU A 143 3.12 12.06 2.91
N GLN A 144 4.00 11.71 3.83
CA GLN A 144 4.84 12.65 4.56
C GLN A 144 6.30 12.38 4.21
N VAL A 145 7.04 13.43 3.85
CA VAL A 145 8.49 13.40 3.60
C VAL A 145 9.10 14.72 4.05
N ASN A 146 10.19 14.69 4.83
CA ASN A 146 10.91 15.89 5.27
C ASN A 146 10.00 17.01 5.85
N SER A 147 9.05 16.63 6.71
CA SER A 147 8.04 17.52 7.30
C SER A 147 7.01 18.13 6.34
N GLN A 148 7.08 17.83 5.04
CA GLN A 148 6.04 18.16 4.09
C GLN A 148 5.02 17.02 4.04
N MET A 149 3.74 17.37 3.89
CA MET A 149 2.66 16.40 3.75
C MET A 149 1.88 16.66 2.47
N LYS A 150 1.50 15.57 1.80
CA LYS A 150 0.55 15.55 0.70
C LYS A 150 -0.55 14.57 1.03
N ARG A 151 -1.80 14.96 0.76
CA ARG A 151 -2.98 14.12 0.92
C ARG A 151 -3.80 14.15 -0.35
N VAL A 152 -4.35 12.99 -0.72
CA VAL A 152 -5.28 12.84 -1.84
C VAL A 152 -6.48 12.03 -1.36
N TYR A 153 -7.64 12.65 -1.36
CA TYR A 153 -8.92 12.03 -1.02
C TYR A 153 -9.71 11.64 -2.27
N LEU A 154 -10.13 10.39 -2.38
CA LEU A 154 -10.86 9.89 -3.53
C LEU A 154 -12.22 9.37 -3.08
N ASN A 155 -13.28 10.06 -3.47
CA ASN A 155 -14.66 9.66 -3.21
C ASN A 155 -15.29 9.14 -4.49
N ASN A 156 -15.34 7.82 -4.63
CA ASN A 156 -15.99 7.08 -5.72
C ASN A 156 -15.45 7.36 -7.15
N HIS A 157 -14.50 8.27 -7.33
CA HIS A 157 -13.73 8.43 -8.55
C HIS A 157 -12.28 8.07 -8.29
N PHE A 158 -11.71 7.17 -9.10
CA PHE A 158 -10.34 6.69 -8.93
C PHE A 158 -9.56 6.83 -10.24
N PRO A 159 -8.62 7.78 -10.34
CA PRO A 159 -7.73 7.92 -11.49
C PRO A 159 -7.00 6.61 -11.80
N ALA A 160 -6.68 6.39 -13.07
CA ALA A 160 -6.02 5.16 -13.52
C ALA A 160 -4.68 4.92 -12.80
N SER A 161 -3.92 5.97 -12.53
CA SER A 161 -2.66 5.90 -11.79
C SER A 161 -2.84 5.41 -10.35
N VAL A 162 -3.86 5.91 -9.64
CA VAL A 162 -4.23 5.44 -8.29
C VAL A 162 -4.66 3.98 -8.32
N LYS A 163 -5.46 3.57 -9.31
CA LYS A 163 -5.82 2.15 -9.47
C LYS A 163 -4.60 1.25 -9.67
N SER A 164 -3.60 1.72 -10.42
CA SER A 164 -2.35 0.98 -10.60
C SER A 164 -1.54 0.87 -9.30
N LEU A 165 -1.50 1.94 -8.49
CA LEU A 165 -0.87 1.90 -7.16
C LEU A 165 -1.58 0.90 -6.24
N ILE A 166 -2.91 0.91 -6.21
CA ILE A 166 -3.72 -0.02 -5.40
C ILE A 166 -3.46 -1.45 -5.84
N ALA A 167 -3.46 -1.72 -7.14
CA ALA A 167 -3.15 -3.05 -7.66
C ALA A 167 -1.75 -3.52 -7.22
N TYR A 168 -0.74 -2.63 -7.22
CA TYR A 168 0.57 -2.95 -6.68
C TYR A 168 0.54 -3.27 -5.17
N ILE A 169 -0.12 -2.44 -4.36
CA ILE A 169 -0.27 -2.69 -2.93
C ILE A 169 -0.93 -4.06 -2.69
N ASP A 170 -2.03 -4.33 -3.39
CA ASP A 170 -2.85 -5.50 -3.16
C ASP A 170 -2.27 -6.81 -3.68
N GLN A 171 -1.58 -6.77 -4.83
CA GLN A 171 -1.11 -7.96 -5.55
C GLN A 171 0.38 -8.24 -5.32
N GLN A 172 1.15 -7.24 -4.88
CA GLN A 172 2.58 -7.39 -4.67
C GLN A 172 2.92 -7.17 -3.19
N LEU A 173 2.64 -5.99 -2.63
CA LEU A 173 3.04 -5.70 -1.24
C LEU A 173 2.33 -6.63 -0.23
N LEU A 174 1.00 -6.60 -0.16
CA LEU A 174 0.25 -7.35 0.86
C LEU A 174 0.34 -8.87 0.68
N VAL A 175 0.53 -9.35 -0.55
CA VAL A 175 0.71 -10.78 -0.83
C VAL A 175 2.02 -11.30 -0.19
N THR A 176 3.09 -10.50 -0.17
CA THR A 176 4.37 -10.92 0.40
C THR A 176 4.35 -11.08 1.92
N VAL A 177 3.41 -10.41 2.61
CA VAL A 177 3.28 -10.40 4.08
C VAL A 177 1.99 -11.08 4.55
N GLN A 178 1.44 -11.97 3.73
CA GLN A 178 0.14 -12.60 3.99
C GLN A 178 0.14 -13.43 5.28
N SER A 179 1.27 -14.04 5.66
CA SER A 179 1.40 -14.77 6.92
C SER A 179 1.16 -13.86 8.14
N GLU A 180 1.73 -12.67 8.12
CA GLU A 180 1.65 -11.66 9.17
C GLU A 180 0.25 -11.07 9.25
N LEU A 181 -0.38 -10.80 8.09
CA LEU A 181 -1.78 -10.37 8.00
C LEU A 181 -2.73 -11.39 8.66
N ASN A 182 -2.48 -12.68 8.43
CA ASN A 182 -3.26 -13.78 9.05
C ASN A 182 -3.02 -13.91 10.56
N GLN A 183 -1.93 -13.36 11.08
CA GLN A 183 -1.56 -13.35 12.51
C GLN A 183 -1.89 -12.02 13.20
N SER A 184 -2.72 -11.19 12.58
CA SER A 184 -3.15 -9.91 13.15
C SER A 184 -3.72 -10.06 14.56
N GLN A 185 -3.41 -9.09 15.42
CA GLN A 185 -3.81 -9.07 16.81
C GLN A 185 -4.87 -8.00 17.02
N PRO A 186 -5.84 -8.20 17.94
CA PRO A 186 -6.76 -7.15 18.29
C PRO A 186 -6.05 -5.92 18.86
N ILE A 187 -6.54 -4.72 18.55
CA ILE A 187 -6.04 -3.45 19.06
C ILE A 187 -7.16 -2.66 19.75
N ASP A 188 -6.78 -1.69 20.56
CA ASP A 188 -7.74 -0.73 21.12
C ASP A 188 -8.15 0.29 20.05
N ARG A 189 -9.39 0.78 20.14
CA ARG A 189 -9.90 1.79 19.19
C ARG A 189 -9.09 3.10 19.23
N ALA A 190 -8.45 3.41 20.35
CA ALA A 190 -7.58 4.57 20.49
C ALA A 190 -6.27 4.46 19.68
N ASP A 191 -5.89 3.24 19.28
CA ASP A 191 -4.67 2.97 18.50
C ASP A 191 -4.91 2.92 16.99
N ILE A 192 -6.17 3.10 16.55
CA ILE A 192 -6.50 3.18 15.12
C ILE A 192 -5.82 4.42 14.53
N ILE A 193 -5.21 4.25 13.36
CA ILE A 193 -4.66 5.34 12.56
C ILE A 193 -5.82 6.24 12.14
N ASP A 194 -5.94 7.39 12.80
CA ASP A 194 -6.92 8.38 12.42
C ASP A 194 -6.45 9.13 11.17
N LEU A 195 -6.96 8.70 10.02
CA LEU A 195 -6.71 9.38 8.76
C LEU A 195 -7.41 10.75 8.69
N SER A 196 -8.40 11.03 9.55
CA SER A 196 -9.19 12.28 9.57
C SER A 196 -8.56 13.40 10.40
N ALA A 197 -7.79 13.07 11.45
CA ALA A 197 -7.25 14.06 12.39
C ALA A 197 -6.27 15.08 11.79
N ALA A 198 -5.66 14.78 10.64
CA ALA A 198 -4.66 15.64 10.00
C ALA A 198 -5.19 17.03 9.59
N ASP A 199 -6.50 17.23 9.52
CA ASP A 199 -7.11 18.52 9.15
C ASP A 199 -7.19 19.51 10.34
N THR A 200 -6.91 19.07 11.57
CA THR A 200 -7.16 19.88 12.79
C THR A 200 -5.96 20.77 13.20
N GLU A 201 -4.74 20.41 12.81
CA GLU A 201 -3.54 21.15 13.27
C GLU A 201 -3.15 22.35 12.38
N VAL A 202 -3.67 22.45 11.16
CA VAL A 202 -3.37 23.58 10.25
C VAL A 202 -4.09 24.87 10.66
N GLU A 203 -5.15 24.80 11.49
CA GLU A 203 -5.90 25.99 11.91
C GLU A 203 -5.30 26.74 13.11
N LEU A 204 -4.32 26.18 13.83
CA LEU A 204 -3.79 26.76 15.07
C LEU A 204 -2.46 27.53 14.94
N VAL A 205 -1.86 27.60 13.74
CA VAL A 205 -0.62 28.37 13.48
C VAL A 205 -0.91 29.71 12.78
N GLY A 206 -2.18 30.05 12.55
CA GLY A 206 -2.61 31.23 11.79
C GLY A 206 -3.47 32.26 12.53
N ARG A 207 -3.55 32.24 13.87
CA ARG A 207 -4.27 33.24 14.67
C ARG A 207 -3.38 33.89 15.73
#